data_AF-A0A1Q5F8W6-F1
#
_entry.id   AF-A0A1Q5F8W6-F1
#
_cell.length_a   1.000
_cell.length_b   1.000
_cell.length_c   1.000
_cell.angle_alpha   90.00
_cell.angle_beta   90.00
_cell.angle_gamma   90.00
#
_symmetry.space_group_name_H-M   'P 1'
#
loop_
_entity.id
_entity.type
_entity.pdbx_description
1 polymer ?
#
loop_
_entity_poly.entity_id
_entity_poly.type
_entity_poly.pdbx_seq_one_letter_code
_entity_poly.pdbx_strand_id
1 'polypeptide(L)' 'MRAPRVQCPACGRPVALMPTRRTGYGVIHDHKRDRRSLVLCDGSMRQLPLTDATLWQDTLPGLPAQDGPPTLF' A
#
# COMPACT_ATOMS: atom_id res chain seq x y z
N MET A 1 -9.74 -11.42 4.79
CA MET A 1 -9.32 -10.06 5.15
C MET A 1 -9.28 -9.20 3.89
N ARG A 2 -9.79 -7.96 3.94
CA ARG A 2 -9.82 -7.07 2.76
C ARG A 2 -8.68 -6.07 2.82
N ALA A 3 -8.00 -5.83 1.70
CA ALA A 3 -6.97 -4.81 1.64
C ALA A 3 -7.55 -3.41 1.95
N PRO A 4 -6.83 -2.58 2.72
CA PRO A 4 -7.19 -1.19 2.95
C PRO A 4 -7.23 -0.44 1.62
N ARG A 5 -8.08 0.59 1.57
CA ARG A 5 -8.22 1.45 0.39
C ARG A 5 -7.83 2.86 0.76
N VAL A 6 -7.11 3.52 -0.13
CA VAL A 6 -6.68 4.91 0.01
C VAL A 6 -7.08 5.70 -1.23
N GLN A 7 -7.14 7.02 -1.11
CA GLN A 7 -7.24 7.88 -2.29
C GLN A 7 -5.87 7.97 -2.97
N CYS A 8 -5.80 7.61 -4.26
CA CYS A 8 -4.59 7.79 -5.03
C CYS A 8 -4.26 9.29 -5.11
N PRO A 9 -3.06 9.75 -4.74
CA PRO A 9 -2.70 11.17 -4.76
C PRO A 9 -2.59 11.74 -6.17
N ALA A 10 -2.43 10.89 -7.19
CA ALA A 10 -2.31 11.33 -8.57
C ALA A 10 -3.66 11.51 -9.29
N CYS A 11 -4.62 10.61 -9.04
CA CYS A 11 -5.91 10.62 -9.74
C CYS A 11 -7.13 10.77 -8.83
N GLY A 12 -6.96 10.81 -7.51
CA GLY A 12 -8.02 10.98 -6.51
C GLY A 12 -8.97 9.78 -6.34
N ARG A 13 -8.69 8.65 -6.98
CA ARG A 13 -9.59 7.48 -6.97
C ARG A 13 -9.31 6.56 -5.77
N PRO A 14 -10.36 5.88 -5.24
CA PRO A 14 -10.19 4.94 -4.15
C PRO A 14 -9.61 3.62 -4.68
N VAL A 15 -8.35 3.36 -4.36
CA VAL A 15 -7.56 2.23 -4.84
C VAL A 15 -7.12 1.36 -3.68
N ALA A 16 -6.85 0.08 -3.94
CA ALA A 16 -6.32 -0.80 -2.92
C ALA A 16 -4.87 -0.43 -2.61
N LEU A 17 -4.50 -0.46 -1.34
CA LEU A 17 -3.13 -0.33 -0.89
C LEU A 17 -2.64 -1.72 -0.47
N MET A 18 -1.62 -2.23 -1.16
CA MET A 18 -0.99 -3.51 -0.86
C MET A 18 0.01 -3.35 0.28
N PRO A 19 0.15 -4.35 1.16
CA PRO A 19 1.06 -4.25 2.28
C PRO A 19 2.49 -4.43 1.77
N THR A 20 3.45 -3.79 2.43
CA THR A 20 4.87 -4.07 2.20
C THR A 20 5.47 -4.80 3.40
N ARG A 21 6.72 -5.26 3.26
CA ARG A 21 7.51 -5.75 4.40
C ARG A 21 7.84 -4.63 5.41
N ARG A 22 7.71 -3.36 5.03
CA ARG A 22 7.94 -2.23 5.92
C ARG A 22 6.64 -1.92 6.67
N THR A 23 6.66 -2.11 7.97
CA THR A 23 5.55 -1.80 8.89
C THR A 23 5.17 -0.33 8.78
N GLY A 24 3.87 -0.05 8.73
CA GLY A 24 3.31 1.29 8.59
C GLY A 24 3.36 1.84 7.17
N TYR A 25 3.71 1.03 6.16
CA TYR A 25 3.74 1.44 4.75
C TYR A 25 3.07 0.43 3.83
N GLY A 26 2.37 0.95 2.82
CA GLY A 26 1.81 0.17 1.73
C GLY A 26 2.15 0.76 0.37
N VAL A 27 1.82 0.03 -0.68
CA VAL A 27 2.04 0.41 -2.08
C VAL A 27 0.70 0.47 -2.80
N ILE A 28 0.47 1.52 -3.58
CA ILE A 28 -0.74 1.63 -4.38
C ILE A 28 -0.78 0.50 -5.40
N HIS A 29 -1.83 -0.31 -5.36
CA HIS A 29 -2.06 -1.34 -6.36
C HIS A 29 -2.26 -0.70 -7.75
N ASP A 30 -1.78 -1.39 -8.78
CA ASP A 30 -1.97 -0.98 -10.16
C ASP A 30 -3.44 -0.72 -10.46
N HIS A 31 -3.68 0.43 -11.07
CA HIS A 31 -5.00 0.83 -11.52
C HIS A 31 -4.89 1.72 -12.75
N LYS A 32 -5.95 1.69 -13.57
CA LYS A 32 -6.08 2.58 -14.71
C LYS A 32 -6.35 4.01 -14.25
N ARG A 33 -5.86 5.00 -15.00
CA ARG A 33 -6.08 6.43 -14.70
C ARG A 33 -7.58 6.75 -14.55
N ASP A 34 -8.37 6.42 -15.56
CA ASP A 34 -9.84 6.43 -15.53
C ASP A 34 -10.40 5.04 -15.92
N ARG A 35 -11.73 4.87 -15.96
CA ARG A 35 -12.36 3.56 -16.22
C ARG A 35 -12.14 3.09 -17.67
N ARG A 36 -12.03 4.00 -18.63
CA ARG A 36 -11.90 3.74 -20.07
C ARG A 36 -10.44 3.77 -20.54
N SER A 37 -9.54 4.32 -19.73
CA SER A 37 -8.10 4.36 -20.02
C SER A 37 -7.50 2.98 -20.27
N LEU A 38 -6.54 2.92 -21.19
CA LEU A 38 -5.64 1.77 -21.38
C LEU A 38 -4.25 2.00 -20.76
N VAL A 39 -4.04 3.17 -20.14
CA VAL A 39 -2.80 3.47 -19.41
C VAL A 39 -3.02 3.32 -17.90
N LEU A 40 -2.00 2.81 -17.22
CA LEU A 40 -1.96 2.81 -15.77
C LEU A 40 -1.80 4.24 -15.25
N CYS A 41 -2.33 4.48 -14.07
CA CYS A 41 -2.09 5.71 -13.33
C CYS A 41 -0.61 5.79 -12.94
N ASP A 42 -0.01 6.97 -13.08
CA ASP A 42 1.35 7.30 -12.61
C ASP A 42 1.51 7.14 -11.10
N GLY A 43 0.41 7.25 -10.34
CA GLY A 43 0.39 6.94 -8.91
C GLY A 43 0.43 5.44 -8.58
N SER A 44 0.36 4.55 -9.57
CA SER A 44 0.48 3.11 -9.33
C SER A 44 1.88 2.76 -8.82
N MET A 45 1.97 1.75 -7.96
CA MET A 45 3.22 1.31 -7.32
C MET A 45 3.90 2.34 -6.40
N ARG A 46 3.30 3.53 -6.18
CA ARG A 46 3.81 4.52 -5.24
C ARG A 46 3.62 4.05 -3.79
N GLN A 47 4.68 4.16 -2.99
CA GLN A 47 4.66 3.87 -1.57
C GLN A 47 3.99 5.01 -0.78
N LEU A 48 3.11 4.67 0.16
CA LEU A 48 2.43 5.61 1.04
C LEU A 48 2.42 5.11 2.49
N PRO A 49 2.33 6.03 3.47
CA PRO A 49 2.06 5.68 4.86
C PRO A 49 0.73 4.92 4.99
N LEU A 50 0.70 3.91 5.85
CA LEU A 50 -0.45 3.06 6.14
C LEU A 50 -0.82 3.15 7.63
N THR A 51 -0.89 4.37 8.15
CA THR A 51 -1.19 4.64 9.57
C THR A 51 -2.50 4.00 10.02
N ASP A 52 -3.53 4.05 9.18
CA ASP A 52 -4.89 3.60 9.55
C ASP A 52 -5.10 2.08 9.42
N ALA A 53 -4.13 1.34 8.89
CA ALA A 53 -4.26 -0.10 8.66
C ALA A 53 -2.99 -0.90 9.02
N THR A 54 -2.24 -0.46 10.03
CA THR A 54 -1.04 -1.19 10.50
C THR A 54 -1.41 -2.59 11.00
N LEU A 55 -2.53 -2.74 11.72
CA LEU A 55 -3.05 -4.05 12.18
C LEU A 55 -3.26 -5.07 11.06
N TRP A 56 -3.54 -4.59 9.84
CA TRP A 56 -3.69 -5.47 8.69
C TRP A 56 -2.36 -6.11 8.28
N GLN A 57 -1.23 -5.41 8.41
CA GLN A 57 0.09 -5.98 8.12
C GLN A 57 0.48 -7.06 9.13
N ASP A 58 0.18 -6.85 10.41
CA ASP A 58 0.51 -7.80 11.50
C ASP A 58 -0.17 -9.17 11.33
N THR A 59 -1.28 -9.19 10.61
CA THR A 59 -2.06 -10.40 10.36
C THR A 59 -1.67 -11.15 9.07
N LEU A 60 -0.63 -10.70 8.37
CA LEU A 60 -0.18 -11.36 7.13
C LEU A 60 0.70 -12.59 7.46
N PRO A 61 0.39 -13.76 6.86
CA PRO A 61 1.15 -14.97 7.12
C PRO A 61 2.57 -14.87 6.53
N GLY A 62 3.58 -15.34 7.28
CA GLY A 62 4.96 -15.47 6.81
C GLY A 62 5.80 -14.19 6.85
N LEU A 63 5.31 -13.10 7.48
CA LEU A 63 6.20 -12.01 7.88
C LEU A 63 6.98 -12.44 9.12
N PRO A 64 8.33 -12.46 9.11
CA PRO A 64 9.07 -12.58 10.35
C PRO A 64 8.69 -11.39 11.24
N ALA A 65 8.41 -11.65 12.52
CA ALA A 65 8.38 -10.58 13.51
C ALA A 65 9.68 -9.78 13.37
N GLN A 66 9.59 -8.45 13.33
CA GLN A 66 10.79 -7.61 13.33
C GLN A 66 11.49 -7.74 14.69
N ASP A 67 12.27 -8.81 14.88
CA ASP A 67 13.15 -9.00 16.05
C ASP A 67 14.47 -8.21 15.92
N GLY A 68 14.46 -7.11 15.16
CA GLY A 68 15.62 -6.28 14.89
C GLY A 68 15.31 -4.80 15.11
N PRO A 69 16.17 -4.04 15.82
CA PRO A 69 15.98 -2.61 16.00
C PRO A 69 15.92 -1.91 14.64
N PRO A 70 15.10 -0.85 14.48
CA PRO A 70 14.99 -0.13 13.21
C PRO A 70 16.35 0.44 12.82
N THR A 71 16.95 -0.10 11.75
CA THR A 71 18.17 0.44 11.18
C THR A 71 17.86 1.79 10.53
N LEU A 72 18.42 2.84 11.10
CA LEU A 72 18.45 4.20 10.56
C LEU A 72 19.65 4.33 9.61
N PHE A 73 19.54 3.80 8.39
CA PHE A 73 20.47 4.11 7.31
C PHE A 73 19.73 4.22 5.98
#